data_AF-A0A7S3ZM17-F1
#
_entry.id   AF-A0A7S3ZM17-F1
#
_cell.length_a   1.000
_cell.length_b   1.000
_cell.length_c   1.000
_cell.angle_alpha   90.00
_cell.angle_beta   90.00
_cell.angle_gamma   90.00
#
_symmetry.space_group_name_H-M   'P 1'
#
loop_
_entity.id
_entity.type
_entity.pdbx_description
1 polymer ?
#
loop_
_entity_poly.entity_id
_entity_poly.type
_entity_poly.pdbx_seq_one_letter_code
_entity_poly.pdbx_strand_id
1 'polypeptide(L)'
;MSRRLAGLLARQRFPRYRAAFGYGSAVIPQRSTAAPALVDAVLCVDDARAWHAANVLRNPAHYSWLKTLGPAAIATAQATYPGVYYNVTSELKYGVVATADLHRDLDAWTSLYVAGRLQKPVVWVASDAALSAAVTRNLRAALGAALLSFRPGHFFDERELFAAIANLSYGGDVRFALRAEDPRKVRNIVEGGLGRFRTLYGPHVQVAIAAGALVRGDFGLMVRDAAWCLAHVPETLRGAARAGRLSGALRSLVRFSSAAQTLKGALTAGPARAVGYARRKLLKGSGYPS
;
A
#
# COMPACT_ATOMS: atom_id res chain seq x y z
N MET A 1 -4.68 17.61 -8.17
CA MET A 1 -4.99 16.17 -7.99
C MET A 1 -5.75 15.89 -6.69
N SER A 2 -5.29 16.38 -5.53
CA SER A 2 -6.04 16.24 -4.26
C SER A 2 -7.48 16.75 -4.35
N ARG A 3 -7.73 17.93 -4.94
CA ARG A 3 -9.09 18.46 -5.16
C ARG A 3 -10.01 17.53 -5.98
N ARG A 4 -9.49 16.85 -7.01
CA ARG A 4 -10.27 15.90 -7.83
C ARG A 4 -10.68 14.68 -7.02
N LEU A 5 -9.75 14.13 -6.24
CA LEU A 5 -10.01 13.00 -5.36
C LEU A 5 -10.97 13.38 -4.23
N ALA A 6 -10.76 14.53 -3.58
CA ALA A 6 -11.64 15.06 -2.54
C ALA A 6 -13.08 15.25 -3.07
N GLY A 7 -13.23 15.85 -4.25
CA GLY A 7 -14.53 15.99 -4.91
C GLY A 7 -15.18 14.63 -5.24
N LEU A 8 -14.40 13.65 -5.70
CA LEU A 8 -14.90 12.29 -5.94
C LEU A 8 -15.39 11.65 -4.64
N LEU A 9 -14.60 11.68 -3.56
CA LEU A 9 -14.99 11.10 -2.27
C LEU A 9 -16.19 11.82 -1.66
N ALA A 10 -16.30 13.14 -1.81
CA ALA A 10 -17.44 13.92 -1.32
C ALA A 10 -18.76 13.51 -1.99
N ARG A 11 -18.75 13.25 -3.30
CA ARG A 11 -19.94 12.80 -4.05
C ARG A 11 -20.46 11.42 -3.63
N GLN A 12 -19.62 10.57 -3.06
CA GLN A 12 -20.03 9.25 -2.57
C GLN A 12 -20.85 9.32 -1.26
N ARG A 13 -20.95 10.50 -0.61
CA ARG A 13 -21.74 10.72 0.62
C ARG A 13 -21.42 9.72 1.75
N PHE A 14 -20.14 9.33 1.89
CA PHE A 14 -19.69 8.41 2.92
C PHE A 14 -20.05 8.88 4.34
N PRO A 15 -20.27 7.97 5.31
CA PRO A 15 -20.20 8.30 6.72
C PRO A 15 -18.82 8.87 7.08
N ARG A 16 -18.74 9.52 8.24
CA ARG A 16 -17.50 10.16 8.72
C ARG A 16 -16.34 9.16 8.73
N TYR A 17 -15.24 9.54 8.11
CA TYR A 17 -13.96 8.83 8.17
C TYR A 17 -12.93 9.75 8.83
N ARG A 18 -11.93 9.15 9.47
CA ARG A 18 -10.84 9.85 10.16
C ARG A 18 -9.79 10.35 9.17
N ALA A 19 -9.45 9.51 8.20
CA ALA A 19 -8.48 9.81 7.17
C ALA A 19 -8.87 9.15 5.85
N ALA A 20 -8.38 9.69 4.74
CA ALA A 20 -8.56 9.11 3.43
C ALA A 20 -7.39 9.46 2.51
N PHE A 21 -6.96 8.48 1.72
CA PHE A 21 -5.97 8.69 0.67
C PHE A 21 -6.30 7.89 -0.58
N GLY A 22 -5.93 8.45 -1.73
CA GLY A 22 -6.04 7.81 -3.03
C GLY A 22 -4.70 7.37 -3.55
N TYR A 23 -4.73 6.35 -4.40
CA TYR A 23 -3.54 5.74 -4.95
C TYR A 23 -3.75 5.15 -6.34
N GLY A 24 -2.67 4.60 -6.91
CA GLY A 24 -2.70 3.96 -8.22
C GLY A 24 -2.59 4.96 -9.37
N SER A 25 -2.60 4.41 -10.59
CA SER A 25 -2.33 5.17 -11.82
C SER A 25 -3.39 6.21 -12.17
N ALA A 26 -4.63 6.03 -11.67
CA ALA A 26 -5.74 6.95 -11.84
C ALA A 26 -5.57 8.27 -11.06
N VAL A 27 -4.85 8.19 -9.93
CA VAL A 27 -4.62 9.32 -9.01
C VAL A 27 -3.18 9.82 -9.09
N ILE A 28 -2.27 9.06 -9.69
CA ILE A 28 -0.86 9.40 -9.90
C ILE A 28 -0.45 8.86 -11.27
N PRO A 29 -0.29 9.70 -12.31
CA PRO A 29 0.11 9.26 -13.65
C PRO A 29 1.33 8.36 -13.63
N GLN A 30 1.28 7.25 -14.38
CA GLN A 30 2.39 6.33 -14.59
C GLN A 30 2.75 6.33 -16.08
N ARG A 31 4.00 5.95 -16.42
CA ARG A 31 4.55 6.00 -17.79
C ARG A 31 3.77 5.20 -18.85
N SER A 32 2.83 4.34 -18.47
CA SER A 32 1.80 3.84 -19.38
C SER A 32 0.48 3.56 -18.65
N THR A 33 -0.62 4.14 -19.14
CA THR A 33 -1.96 3.59 -18.92
C THR A 33 -2.83 3.86 -20.13
N ALA A 34 -3.02 2.85 -20.97
CA ALA A 34 -4.16 2.76 -21.87
C ALA A 34 -5.41 2.48 -21.02
N ALA A 35 -6.48 3.26 -21.25
CA ALA A 35 -7.76 3.35 -20.55
C ALA A 35 -7.78 4.09 -19.19
N PRO A 36 -8.86 4.86 -18.89
CA PRO A 36 -9.02 5.52 -17.59
C PRO A 36 -9.15 4.46 -16.50
N ALA A 37 -8.12 4.34 -15.67
CA ALA A 37 -8.13 3.44 -14.52
C ALA A 37 -9.13 3.97 -13.47
N LEU A 38 -9.87 3.04 -12.84
CA LEU A 38 -10.71 3.34 -11.68
C LEU A 38 -9.83 3.96 -10.58
N VAL A 39 -10.35 4.95 -9.85
CA VAL A 39 -9.65 5.51 -8.69
C VAL A 39 -9.61 4.47 -7.58
N ASP A 40 -8.43 4.20 -7.03
CA ASP A 40 -8.28 3.40 -5.80
C ASP A 40 -8.14 4.34 -4.59
N ALA A 41 -8.88 4.09 -3.52
CA ALA A 41 -8.77 4.83 -2.26
C ALA A 41 -8.81 3.90 -1.04
N VAL A 42 -8.35 4.41 0.10
CA VAL A 42 -8.54 3.80 1.41
C VAL A 42 -9.14 4.84 2.35
N LEU A 43 -10.15 4.42 3.10
CA LEU A 43 -10.81 5.17 4.16
C LEU A 43 -10.42 4.55 5.50
N CYS A 44 -9.90 5.38 6.39
CA CYS A 44 -9.59 5.01 7.77
C CYS A 44 -10.74 5.44 8.67
N VAL A 45 -11.28 4.52 9.46
CA VAL A 45 -12.49 4.74 10.28
C VAL A 45 -12.24 4.31 11.72
N ASP A 46 -12.84 4.98 12.70
CA ASP A 46 -12.65 4.63 14.12
C ASP A 46 -13.34 3.31 14.46
N ASP A 47 -14.63 3.18 14.09
CA ASP A 47 -15.42 1.96 14.25
C ASP A 47 -15.93 1.48 12.88
N ALA A 48 -15.35 0.38 12.40
CA ALA A 48 -15.72 -0.22 11.12
C ALA A 48 -17.17 -0.74 11.10
N ARG A 49 -17.66 -1.32 12.20
CA ARG A 49 -19.03 -1.86 12.27
C ARG A 49 -20.05 -0.74 12.18
N ALA A 50 -19.89 0.32 12.98
CA ALA A 50 -20.75 1.48 12.94
C ALA A 50 -20.68 2.19 11.58
N TRP A 51 -19.47 2.33 11.01
CA TRP A 51 -19.29 2.92 9.69
C TRP A 51 -19.99 2.12 8.60
N HIS A 52 -19.85 0.78 8.60
CA HIS A 52 -20.52 -0.10 7.66
C HIS A 52 -22.04 -0.05 7.81
N ALA A 53 -22.57 0.00 9.04
CA ALA A 53 -23.99 0.14 9.29
C ALA A 53 -24.56 1.42 8.66
N ALA A 54 -23.88 2.55 8.88
CA ALA A 54 -24.28 3.82 8.28
C ALA A 54 -24.11 3.83 6.75
N ASN A 55 -23.03 3.25 6.23
CA ASN A 55 -22.75 3.28 4.79
C ASN A 55 -23.67 2.34 3.99
N VAL A 56 -24.11 1.22 4.56
CA VAL A 56 -25.11 0.33 3.92
C VAL A 56 -26.43 1.07 3.74
N LEU A 57 -26.85 1.89 4.71
CA LEU A 57 -28.08 2.69 4.60
C LEU A 57 -27.95 3.80 3.54
N ARG A 58 -26.80 4.49 3.51
CA ARG A 58 -26.57 5.60 2.57
C ARG A 58 -26.27 5.13 1.14
N ASN A 59 -25.54 4.03 1.03
CA ASN A 59 -24.95 3.55 -0.22
C ASN A 59 -25.12 2.02 -0.38
N PRO A 60 -26.36 1.49 -0.36
CA PRO A 60 -26.61 0.04 -0.39
C PRO A 60 -26.08 -0.62 -1.66
N ALA A 61 -26.00 0.10 -2.78
CA ALA A 61 -25.52 -0.40 -4.07
C ALA A 61 -24.00 -0.68 -4.08
N HIS A 62 -23.23 -0.09 -3.16
CA HIS A 62 -21.77 -0.31 -3.07
C HIS A 62 -21.44 -1.73 -2.60
N TYR A 63 -22.33 -2.32 -1.80
CA TYR A 63 -22.15 -3.65 -1.22
C TYR A 63 -22.75 -4.73 -2.12
N SER A 64 -22.10 -5.88 -2.09
CA SER A 64 -22.57 -7.13 -2.70
C SER A 64 -23.73 -7.73 -1.90
N TRP A 65 -24.00 -9.02 -2.12
CA TRP A 65 -24.95 -9.82 -1.35
C TRP A 65 -24.68 -9.79 0.16
N LEU A 66 -23.43 -9.59 0.61
CA LEU A 66 -23.06 -9.67 2.02
C LEU A 66 -23.83 -8.68 2.92
N LYS A 67 -24.35 -7.59 2.36
CA LYS A 67 -25.20 -6.63 3.08
C LYS A 67 -26.51 -7.24 3.60
N THR A 68 -27.01 -8.33 3.01
CA THR A 68 -28.25 -8.99 3.45
C THR A 68 -28.05 -9.72 4.77
N LEU A 69 -26.80 -10.06 5.14
CA LEU A 69 -26.45 -10.61 6.46
C LEU A 69 -26.23 -9.53 7.52
N GLY A 70 -26.39 -8.25 7.14
CA GLY A 70 -26.28 -7.10 8.02
C GLY A 70 -24.84 -6.59 8.24
N PRO A 71 -24.70 -5.42 8.90
CA PRO A 71 -23.41 -4.75 9.07
C PRO A 71 -22.38 -5.51 9.91
N ALA A 72 -22.86 -6.35 10.84
CA ALA A 72 -21.97 -7.18 11.66
C ALA A 72 -21.20 -8.19 10.82
N ALA A 73 -21.86 -8.86 9.86
CA ALA A 73 -21.20 -9.80 8.95
C ALA A 73 -20.15 -9.12 8.08
N ILE A 74 -20.43 -7.90 7.59
CA ILE A 74 -19.46 -7.11 6.82
C ILE A 74 -18.26 -6.73 7.68
N ALA A 75 -18.49 -6.28 8.92
CA ALA A 75 -17.42 -5.93 9.84
C ALA A 75 -16.55 -7.15 10.20
N THR A 76 -17.15 -8.32 10.40
CA THR A 76 -16.42 -9.58 10.60
C THR A 76 -15.57 -9.92 9.38
N ALA A 77 -16.12 -9.82 8.16
CA ALA A 77 -15.37 -10.04 6.94
C ALA A 77 -14.23 -9.01 6.75
N GLN A 78 -14.43 -7.76 7.17
CA GLN A 78 -13.36 -6.76 7.20
C GLN A 78 -12.25 -7.19 8.15
N ALA A 79 -12.60 -7.52 9.40
CA ALA A 79 -11.66 -7.86 10.47
C ALA A 79 -10.79 -9.08 10.17
N THR A 80 -11.25 -9.99 9.30
CA THR A 80 -10.39 -11.04 8.75
C THR A 80 -9.12 -10.43 8.15
N TYR A 81 -7.96 -11.07 8.37
CA TYR A 81 -6.68 -10.61 7.84
C TYR A 81 -6.75 -10.30 6.31
N PRO A 82 -6.19 -9.17 5.82
CA PRO A 82 -5.36 -8.16 6.51
C PRO A 82 -6.15 -6.96 7.11
N GLY A 83 -7.41 -7.13 7.50
CA GLY A 83 -8.17 -6.05 8.17
C GLY A 83 -8.77 -4.98 7.27
N VAL A 84 -8.84 -5.23 5.95
CA VAL A 84 -9.40 -4.29 4.96
C VAL A 84 -10.58 -4.91 4.21
N TYR A 85 -11.64 -4.13 4.02
CA TYR A 85 -12.79 -4.49 3.19
C TYR A 85 -12.92 -3.57 1.99
N TYR A 86 -12.98 -4.11 0.78
CA TYR A 86 -13.10 -3.30 -0.45
C TYR A 86 -14.50 -3.34 -1.03
N ASN A 87 -14.98 -2.16 -1.42
CA ASN A 87 -16.12 -1.96 -2.29
C ASN A 87 -15.65 -1.42 -3.65
N VAL A 88 -16.37 -1.77 -4.72
CA VAL A 88 -16.09 -1.33 -6.09
C VAL A 88 -17.36 -0.75 -6.70
N THR A 89 -17.30 0.50 -7.13
CA THR A 89 -18.36 1.22 -7.84
C THR A 89 -17.94 1.47 -9.30
N SER A 90 -18.79 2.17 -10.07
CA SER A 90 -18.44 2.61 -11.43
C SER A 90 -17.31 3.65 -11.46
N GLU A 91 -17.12 4.41 -10.38
CA GLU A 91 -16.17 5.54 -10.33
C GLU A 91 -14.97 5.28 -9.41
N LEU A 92 -15.14 4.42 -8.39
CA LEU A 92 -14.22 4.28 -7.27
C LEU A 92 -14.13 2.84 -6.77
N LYS A 93 -12.91 2.37 -6.52
CA LYS A 93 -12.65 1.25 -5.63
C LYS A 93 -12.11 1.80 -4.32
N TYR A 94 -12.79 1.52 -3.21
CA TYR A 94 -12.37 2.01 -1.90
C TYR A 94 -12.26 0.87 -0.89
N GLY A 95 -11.17 0.86 -0.15
CA GLY A 95 -10.96 0.01 1.01
C GLY A 95 -11.38 0.74 2.29
N VAL A 96 -11.95 0.02 3.24
CA VAL A 96 -12.21 0.49 4.60
C VAL A 96 -11.28 -0.28 5.55
N VAL A 97 -10.57 0.45 6.40
CA VAL A 97 -9.67 -0.09 7.43
C VAL A 97 -9.96 0.60 8.76
N ALA A 98 -9.94 -0.16 9.86
CA ALA A 98 -10.07 0.43 11.19
C ALA A 98 -8.78 1.18 11.56
N THR A 99 -8.90 2.30 12.26
CA THR A 99 -7.77 3.14 12.68
C THR A 99 -6.76 2.32 13.50
N ALA A 100 -7.23 1.53 14.45
CA ALA A 100 -6.38 0.65 15.26
C ALA A 100 -5.61 -0.39 14.41
N ASP A 101 -6.26 -0.97 13.39
CA ASP A 101 -5.62 -1.95 12.50
C ASP A 101 -4.54 -1.28 11.63
N LEU A 102 -4.83 -0.09 11.10
CA LEU A 102 -3.87 0.67 10.31
C LEU A 102 -2.64 1.06 11.13
N HIS A 103 -2.82 1.54 12.36
CA HIS A 103 -1.70 1.86 13.25
C HIS A 103 -0.83 0.63 13.54
N ARG A 104 -1.44 -0.52 13.86
CA ARG A 104 -0.69 -1.77 14.05
C ARG A 104 0.07 -2.19 12.80
N ASP A 105 -0.54 -2.10 11.63
CA ASP A 105 0.13 -2.43 10.36
C ASP A 105 1.29 -1.46 10.07
N LEU A 106 1.13 -0.15 10.36
CA LEU A 106 2.17 0.87 10.16
C LEU A 106 3.38 0.69 11.09
N ASP A 107 3.13 0.35 12.36
CA ASP A 107 4.19 0.24 13.37
C ASP A 107 4.88 -1.14 13.35
N ALA A 108 4.15 -2.24 13.12
CA ALA A 108 4.66 -3.60 13.26
C ALA A 108 4.70 -4.42 11.97
N TRP A 109 4.22 -3.86 10.85
CA TRP A 109 4.05 -4.59 9.57
C TRP A 109 3.34 -5.93 9.77
N THR A 110 2.21 -5.92 10.50
CA THR A 110 1.43 -7.13 10.78
C THR A 110 0.95 -7.82 9.50
N SER A 111 0.69 -7.05 8.44
CA SER A 111 0.35 -7.56 7.11
C SER A 111 1.17 -6.96 5.98
N LEU A 112 1.76 -5.78 6.23
CA LEU A 112 2.39 -4.90 5.23
C LEU A 112 1.44 -4.53 4.08
N TYR A 113 0.12 -4.71 4.25
CA TYR A 113 -0.85 -4.53 3.17
C TYR A 113 -1.14 -3.04 2.93
N VAL A 114 -1.61 -2.33 3.95
CA VAL A 114 -1.87 -0.88 3.85
C VAL A 114 -0.59 -0.11 4.17
N ALA A 115 0.20 -0.56 5.14
CA ALA A 115 1.50 0.03 5.44
C ALA A 115 2.42 0.01 4.22
N GLY A 116 2.47 -1.12 3.49
CA GLY A 116 3.23 -1.21 2.24
C GLY A 116 2.73 -0.24 1.17
N ARG A 117 1.42 0.02 1.09
CA ARG A 117 0.87 1.05 0.19
C ARG A 117 1.35 2.46 0.58
N LEU A 118 1.43 2.75 1.87
CA LEU A 118 1.86 4.05 2.42
C LEU A 118 3.38 4.25 2.42
N GLN A 119 4.17 3.24 2.05
CA GLN A 119 5.60 3.39 1.74
C GLN A 119 5.86 4.00 0.35
N LYS A 120 4.80 4.18 -0.44
CA LYS A 120 4.85 4.74 -1.80
C LYS A 120 4.02 6.00 -1.84
N PRO A 121 4.26 6.90 -2.82
CA PRO A 121 3.47 8.12 -2.97
C PRO A 121 1.96 7.85 -3.02
N VAL A 122 1.20 8.59 -2.23
CA VAL A 122 -0.27 8.61 -2.19
C VAL A 122 -0.76 10.06 -2.22
N VAL A 123 -2.05 10.26 -2.52
CA VAL A 123 -2.68 11.57 -2.45
C VAL A 123 -3.62 11.59 -1.26
N TRP A 124 -3.25 12.33 -0.22
CA TRP A 124 -4.09 12.52 0.95
C TRP A 124 -5.26 13.47 0.66
N VAL A 125 -6.43 13.13 1.21
CA VAL A 125 -7.62 13.98 1.27
C VAL A 125 -7.86 14.45 2.70
N ALA A 126 -7.69 13.55 3.66
CA ALA A 126 -7.77 13.83 5.09
C ALA A 126 -6.76 12.96 5.83
N SER A 127 -6.13 13.52 6.86
CA SER A 127 -5.26 12.84 7.83
C SER A 127 -5.24 13.65 9.12
N ASP A 128 -4.82 13.03 10.21
CA ASP A 128 -4.54 13.70 11.48
C ASP A 128 -3.07 13.57 11.89
N ALA A 129 -2.68 14.22 12.97
CA ALA A 129 -1.31 14.25 13.44
C ALA A 129 -0.79 12.85 13.83
N ALA A 130 -1.63 12.06 14.49
CA ALA A 130 -1.27 10.72 14.97
C ALA A 130 -0.96 9.76 13.80
N LEU A 131 -1.82 9.72 12.78
CA LEU A 131 -1.63 8.91 11.59
C LEU A 131 -0.43 9.41 10.79
N SER A 132 -0.27 10.73 10.66
CA SER A 132 0.88 11.31 9.95
C SER A 132 2.20 10.91 10.60
N ALA A 133 2.28 10.94 11.93
CA ALA A 133 3.46 10.48 12.68
C ALA A 133 3.71 8.97 12.49
N ALA A 134 2.67 8.14 12.49
CA ALA A 134 2.79 6.71 12.23
C ALA A 134 3.29 6.42 10.80
N VAL A 135 2.79 7.17 9.80
CA VAL A 135 3.28 7.08 8.42
C VAL A 135 4.75 7.50 8.32
N THR A 136 5.16 8.57 9.00
CA THR A 136 6.57 8.99 9.07
C THR A 136 7.47 7.90 9.66
N ARG A 137 7.03 7.18 10.71
CA ARG A 137 7.77 6.03 11.25
C ARG A 137 7.84 4.88 10.25
N ASN A 138 6.73 4.54 9.61
CA ASN A 138 6.68 3.51 8.56
C ASN A 138 7.63 3.82 7.38
N LEU A 139 7.75 5.09 6.98
CA LEU A 139 8.70 5.52 5.93
C LEU A 139 10.15 5.34 6.38
N ARG A 140 10.50 5.68 7.62
CA ARG A 140 11.84 5.41 8.17
C ARG A 140 12.14 3.92 8.24
N ALA A 141 11.16 3.11 8.64
CA ALA A 141 11.27 1.66 8.69
C ALA A 141 11.50 1.05 7.30
N ALA A 142 10.77 1.55 6.29
CA ALA A 142 10.94 1.12 4.90
C ALA A 142 12.31 1.52 4.34
N LEU A 143 12.81 2.72 4.67
CA LEU A 143 14.16 3.14 4.32
C LEU A 143 15.19 2.18 4.95
N GLY A 144 15.14 1.95 6.26
CA GLY A 144 16.06 1.04 6.95
C GLY A 144 16.04 -0.39 6.37
N ALA A 145 14.85 -0.95 6.14
CA ALA A 145 14.71 -2.28 5.54
C ALA A 145 15.26 -2.36 4.10
N ALA A 146 15.04 -1.33 3.28
CA ALA A 146 15.58 -1.27 1.93
C ALA A 146 17.11 -1.16 1.93
N LEU A 147 17.67 -0.33 2.83
CA LEU A 147 19.12 -0.14 2.98
C LEU A 147 19.85 -1.45 3.33
N LEU A 148 19.22 -2.32 4.13
CA LEU A 148 19.77 -3.66 4.45
C LEU A 148 19.86 -4.60 3.24
N SER A 149 19.24 -4.26 2.10
CA SER A 149 19.35 -5.05 0.86
C SER A 149 20.58 -4.66 0.03
N PHE A 150 21.23 -3.54 0.34
CA PHE A 150 22.46 -3.12 -0.33
C PHE A 150 23.68 -3.70 0.37
N ARG A 151 24.71 -4.03 -0.41
CA ARG A 151 25.98 -4.51 0.14
C ARG A 151 26.69 -3.36 0.86
N PRO A 152 27.17 -3.55 2.10
CA PRO A 152 27.99 -2.55 2.78
C PRO A 152 29.18 -2.13 1.92
N GLY A 153 29.49 -0.83 1.88
CA GLY A 153 30.62 -0.32 1.10
C GLY A 153 30.37 -0.14 -0.41
N HIS A 154 29.17 -0.46 -0.92
CA HIS A 154 28.81 -0.22 -2.32
C HIS A 154 27.91 1.01 -2.47
N PHE A 155 28.20 1.81 -3.51
CA PHE A 155 27.34 2.92 -3.90
C PHE A 155 26.11 2.43 -4.68
N PHE A 156 25.00 3.13 -4.49
CA PHE A 156 23.75 2.95 -5.23
C PHE A 156 23.09 4.30 -5.48
N ASP A 157 22.32 4.40 -6.55
CA ASP A 157 21.60 5.61 -6.91
C ASP A 157 20.19 5.68 -6.27
N GLU A 158 19.51 6.82 -6.46
CA GLU A 158 18.16 7.01 -5.94
C GLU A 158 17.12 6.07 -6.59
N ARG A 159 17.33 5.67 -7.84
CA ARG A 159 16.40 4.77 -8.57
C ARG A 159 16.47 3.38 -7.96
N GLU A 160 17.68 2.89 -7.68
CA GLU A 160 17.92 1.63 -6.99
C GLU A 160 17.31 1.65 -5.58
N LEU A 161 17.52 2.74 -4.83
CA LEU A 161 16.91 2.91 -3.51
C LEU A 161 15.37 2.85 -3.56
N PHE A 162 14.75 3.61 -4.45
CA PHE A 162 13.29 3.63 -4.54
C PHE A 162 12.71 2.34 -5.11
N ALA A 163 13.45 1.63 -5.97
CA ALA A 163 13.09 0.28 -6.42
C ALA A 163 13.15 -0.72 -5.25
N ALA A 164 14.20 -0.68 -4.43
CA ALA A 164 14.33 -1.51 -3.24
C ALA A 164 13.16 -1.28 -2.26
N ILE A 165 12.84 -0.01 -1.97
CA ILE A 165 11.69 0.38 -1.13
C ILE A 165 10.37 -0.15 -1.70
N ALA A 166 10.11 0.08 -2.99
CA ALA A 166 8.89 -0.39 -3.61
C ALA A 166 8.76 -1.93 -3.52
N ASN A 167 9.87 -2.65 -3.74
CA ASN A 167 9.93 -4.10 -3.72
C ASN A 167 9.62 -4.73 -2.36
N LEU A 168 9.82 -4.03 -1.23
CA LEU A 168 9.46 -4.52 0.11
C LEU A 168 8.02 -5.03 0.17
N SER A 169 7.13 -4.34 -0.55
CA SER A 169 5.68 -4.60 -0.59
C SER A 169 5.19 -5.33 -1.85
N TYR A 170 6.10 -5.71 -2.75
CA TYR A 170 5.77 -6.40 -4.02
C TYR A 170 6.43 -7.77 -4.17
N GLY A 171 7.59 -8.01 -3.53
CA GLY A 171 8.41 -9.20 -3.76
C GLY A 171 7.72 -10.54 -3.46
N GLY A 172 6.61 -10.54 -2.71
CA GLY A 172 5.79 -11.72 -2.42
C GLY A 172 4.36 -11.65 -2.94
N ASP A 173 3.98 -10.61 -3.68
CA ASP A 173 2.58 -10.37 -4.04
C ASP A 173 2.07 -11.46 -5.02
N VAL A 174 1.09 -12.27 -4.59
CA VAL A 174 0.55 -13.38 -5.40
C VAL A 174 -0.01 -12.91 -6.74
N ARG A 175 -0.41 -11.64 -6.86
CA ARG A 175 -0.91 -11.10 -8.13
C ARG A 175 0.19 -10.99 -9.18
N PHE A 176 1.46 -10.80 -8.78
CA PHE A 176 2.60 -10.89 -9.71
C PHE A 176 2.90 -12.35 -10.07
N ALA A 177 2.87 -13.26 -9.08
CA ALA A 177 3.07 -14.68 -9.32
C ALA A 177 2.04 -15.27 -10.30
N LEU A 178 0.79 -14.82 -10.22
CA LEU A 178 -0.31 -15.21 -11.10
C LEU A 178 -0.39 -14.39 -12.40
N ARG A 179 0.59 -13.52 -12.69
CA ARG A 179 0.61 -12.61 -13.87
C ARG A 179 -0.63 -11.71 -13.98
N ALA A 180 -1.30 -11.43 -12.86
CA ALA A 180 -2.48 -10.58 -12.73
C ALA A 180 -2.13 -9.10 -12.41
N GLU A 181 -0.83 -8.77 -12.41
CA GLU A 181 -0.22 -7.44 -12.36
C GLU A 181 0.92 -7.36 -13.39
N ASP A 182 1.22 -6.16 -13.87
CA ASP A 182 2.31 -5.90 -14.83
C ASP A 182 3.68 -6.20 -14.18
N PRO A 183 4.52 -7.10 -14.74
CA PRO A 183 5.85 -7.39 -14.20
C PRO A 183 6.77 -6.16 -14.10
N ARG A 184 6.52 -5.14 -14.94
CA ARG A 184 7.28 -3.88 -14.98
C ARG A 184 6.69 -2.83 -14.03
N LYS A 185 5.66 -3.15 -13.27
CA LYS A 185 4.92 -2.20 -12.42
C LYS A 185 5.80 -1.48 -11.41
N VAL A 186 6.76 -2.17 -10.79
CA VAL A 186 7.71 -1.56 -9.84
C VAL A 186 8.54 -0.48 -10.55
N ARG A 187 9.16 -0.84 -11.68
CA ARG A 187 9.91 0.10 -12.52
C ARG A 187 9.04 1.27 -12.98
N ASN A 188 7.82 1.00 -13.45
CA ASN A 188 6.89 2.02 -13.92
C ASN A 188 6.45 3.00 -12.80
N ILE A 189 6.33 2.51 -11.57
CA ILE A 189 6.03 3.34 -10.38
C ILE A 189 7.20 4.26 -10.05
N VAL A 190 8.43 3.74 -10.07
CA VAL A 190 9.62 4.52 -9.73
C VAL A 190 9.95 5.52 -10.83
N GLU A 191 9.99 5.10 -12.10
CA GLU A 191 10.30 5.99 -13.22
C GLU A 191 9.26 7.10 -13.42
N GLY A 192 7.96 6.77 -13.32
CA GLY A 192 6.89 7.77 -13.41
C GLY A 192 6.72 8.61 -12.13
N GLY A 193 7.40 8.23 -11.04
CA GLY A 193 7.18 8.76 -9.70
C GLY A 193 8.40 9.38 -9.03
N LEU A 194 9.55 9.47 -9.70
CA LEU A 194 10.84 9.81 -9.08
C LEU A 194 10.78 11.08 -8.22
N GLY A 195 10.21 12.17 -8.75
CA GLY A 195 10.04 13.41 -8.00
C GLY A 195 9.21 13.25 -6.71
N ARG A 196 8.17 12.41 -6.73
CA ARG A 196 7.33 12.15 -5.55
C ARG A 196 8.04 11.28 -4.53
N PHE A 197 8.85 10.31 -4.97
CA PHE A 197 9.70 9.54 -4.07
C PHE A 197 10.76 10.43 -3.41
N ARG A 198 11.36 11.37 -4.14
CA ARG A 198 12.28 12.37 -3.57
C ARG A 198 11.61 13.23 -2.51
N THR A 199 10.41 13.74 -2.76
CA THR A 199 9.63 14.47 -1.73
C THR A 199 9.34 13.58 -0.53
N LEU A 200 8.95 12.32 -0.76
CA LEU A 200 8.54 11.39 0.29
C LEU A 200 9.72 10.95 1.17
N TYR A 201 10.88 10.64 0.58
CA TYR A 201 12.04 10.05 1.27
C TYR A 201 13.19 11.02 1.51
N GLY A 202 13.24 12.17 0.84
CA GLY A 202 14.31 13.16 0.99
C GLY A 202 14.60 13.51 2.45
N PRO A 203 13.60 13.92 3.26
CA PRO A 203 13.81 14.20 4.68
C PRO A 203 14.37 13.01 5.47
N HIS A 204 13.96 11.79 5.14
CA HIS A 204 14.42 10.57 5.82
C HIS A 204 15.85 10.19 5.45
N VAL A 205 16.23 10.38 4.17
CA VAL A 205 17.61 10.20 3.70
C VAL A 205 18.52 11.22 4.38
N GLN A 206 18.10 12.48 4.52
CA GLN A 206 18.90 13.50 5.21
C GLN A 206 19.09 13.17 6.70
N VAL A 207 18.07 12.66 7.38
CA VAL A 207 18.21 12.17 8.77
C VAL A 207 19.21 11.02 8.85
N ALA A 208 19.18 10.08 7.90
CA ALA A 208 20.13 8.96 7.87
C ALA A 208 21.57 9.43 7.59
N ILE A 209 21.75 10.45 6.74
CA ILE A 209 23.07 11.07 6.49
C ILE A 209 23.57 11.80 7.73
N ALA A 210 22.73 12.61 8.36
CA ALA A 210 23.09 13.34 9.58
C ALA A 210 23.43 12.40 10.74
N ALA A 211 22.80 11.21 10.79
CA ALA A 211 23.12 10.17 11.76
C ALA A 211 24.37 9.34 11.41
N GLY A 212 25.06 9.61 10.29
CA GLY A 212 26.22 8.86 9.83
C GLY A 212 25.89 7.47 9.25
N ALA A 213 24.61 7.11 9.12
CA ALA A 213 24.19 5.82 8.59
C ALA A 213 24.31 5.71 7.08
N LEU A 214 24.15 6.83 6.39
CA LEU A 214 24.40 6.98 4.95
C LEU A 214 25.49 8.01 4.70
N VAL A 215 26.28 7.79 3.67
CA VAL A 215 27.18 8.80 3.11
C VAL A 215 26.79 9.07 1.66
N ARG A 216 26.92 10.33 1.24
CA ARG A 216 26.79 10.75 -0.15
C ARG A 216 28.19 10.87 -0.75
N GLY A 217 28.40 10.22 -1.89
CA GLY A 217 29.61 10.35 -2.70
C GLY A 217 29.27 10.59 -4.16
N ASP A 218 30.31 10.62 -5.00
CA ASP A 218 30.18 10.97 -6.42
C ASP A 218 29.30 9.98 -7.21
N PHE A 219 29.24 8.74 -6.75
CA PHE A 219 28.48 7.65 -7.38
C PHE A 219 27.11 7.39 -6.72
N GLY A 220 26.68 8.23 -5.76
CA GLY A 220 25.38 8.13 -5.12
C GLY A 220 25.42 8.02 -3.60
N LEU A 221 24.63 7.12 -3.04
CA LEU A 221 24.54 6.86 -1.59
C LEU A 221 25.24 5.55 -1.26
N MET A 222 25.82 5.47 -0.06
CA MET A 222 26.42 4.24 0.46
C MET A 222 26.06 4.05 1.93
N VAL A 223 25.75 2.81 2.31
CA VAL A 223 25.47 2.44 3.72
C VAL A 223 26.78 2.38 4.50
N ARG A 224 26.82 3.08 5.63
CA ARG A 224 27.95 3.11 6.58
C ARG A 224 27.62 2.42 7.90
N ASP A 225 26.37 2.53 8.36
CA ASP A 225 25.93 1.88 9.59
C ASP A 225 24.67 1.03 9.36
N ALA A 226 24.88 -0.29 9.33
CA ALA A 226 23.78 -1.26 9.24
C ALA A 226 22.98 -1.37 10.55
N ALA A 227 23.56 -0.99 11.70
CA ALA A 227 22.87 -1.01 12.99
C ALA A 227 21.76 0.05 13.04
N TRP A 228 22.02 1.25 12.53
CA TRP A 228 20.97 2.27 12.33
C TRP A 228 19.83 1.73 11.46
N CYS A 229 20.15 1.05 10.36
CA CYS A 229 19.15 0.48 9.45
C CYS A 229 18.31 -0.58 10.18
N LEU A 230 18.96 -1.47 10.93
CA LEU A 230 18.32 -2.53 11.71
C LEU A 230 17.42 -1.98 12.84
N ALA A 231 17.83 -0.90 13.52
CA ALA A 231 17.05 -0.30 14.60
C ALA A 231 15.67 0.19 14.14
N HIS A 232 15.57 0.62 12.88
CA HIS A 232 14.35 1.11 12.27
C HIS A 232 13.47 0.00 11.67
N VAL A 233 13.97 -1.22 11.50
CA VAL A 233 13.14 -2.36 11.10
C VAL A 233 12.13 -2.67 12.22
N PRO A 234 10.86 -2.98 11.91
CA PRO A 234 9.87 -3.36 12.92
C PRO A 234 10.37 -4.53 13.77
N GLU A 235 10.06 -4.50 15.06
CA GLU A 235 10.55 -5.47 16.03
C GLU A 235 10.27 -6.93 15.63
N THR A 236 9.06 -7.16 15.10
CA THR A 236 8.58 -8.44 14.55
C THR A 236 9.51 -9.03 13.47
N LEU A 237 10.29 -8.20 12.79
CA LEU A 237 11.18 -8.59 11.69
C LEU A 237 12.66 -8.41 12.00
N ARG A 238 13.04 -7.78 13.13
CA ARG A 238 14.45 -7.57 13.50
C ARG A 238 15.23 -8.87 13.64
N GLY A 239 14.61 -9.94 14.17
CA GLY A 239 15.24 -11.26 14.25
C GLY A 239 15.59 -11.83 12.87
N ALA A 240 14.67 -11.72 11.90
CA ALA A 240 14.93 -12.12 10.53
C ALA A 240 16.00 -11.22 9.86
N ALA A 241 15.98 -9.92 10.15
CA ALA A 241 16.98 -8.97 9.63
C ALA A 241 18.39 -9.26 10.15
N ARG A 242 18.56 -9.48 11.46
CA ARG A 242 19.85 -9.89 12.05
C ARG A 242 20.39 -11.19 11.44
N ALA A 243 19.50 -12.11 11.10
CA ALA A 243 19.86 -13.38 10.48
C ALA A 243 20.05 -13.30 8.95
N GLY A 244 20.02 -12.10 8.34
CA GLY A 244 20.14 -11.94 6.87
C GLY A 244 18.94 -12.48 6.07
N ARG A 245 17.80 -12.75 6.73
CA ARG A 245 16.59 -13.37 6.15
C ARG A 245 15.43 -12.40 5.98
N LEU A 246 15.65 -11.08 6.11
CA LEU A 246 14.60 -10.06 6.02
C LEU A 246 13.80 -10.16 4.71
N SER A 247 14.47 -10.25 3.56
CA SER A 247 13.82 -10.37 2.25
C SER A 247 12.98 -11.65 2.14
N GLY A 248 13.37 -12.75 2.80
CA GLY A 248 12.56 -13.97 2.88
C GLY A 248 11.30 -13.76 3.73
N ALA A 249 11.45 -13.16 4.91
CA ALA A 249 10.34 -12.88 5.82
C ALA A 249 9.31 -11.92 5.20
N LEU A 250 9.76 -10.84 4.56
CA LEU A 250 8.90 -9.89 3.86
C LEU A 250 8.15 -10.55 2.70
N ARG A 251 8.81 -11.39 1.90
CA ARG A 251 8.14 -12.13 0.82
C ARG A 251 7.03 -13.04 1.36
N SER A 252 7.28 -13.78 2.43
CA SER A 252 6.26 -14.63 3.07
C SER A 252 5.08 -13.83 3.60
N LEU A 253 5.36 -12.70 4.27
CA LEU A 253 4.34 -11.80 4.81
C LEU A 253 3.44 -11.23 3.70
N VAL A 254 4.04 -10.65 2.65
CA VAL A 254 3.32 -10.06 1.50
C VAL A 254 2.54 -11.13 0.74
N ARG A 255 3.08 -12.35 0.62
CA ARG A 255 2.39 -13.47 -0.02
C ARG A 255 1.13 -13.85 0.75
N PHE A 256 1.24 -13.96 2.07
CA PHE A 256 0.10 -14.31 2.92
C PHE A 256 -0.97 -13.21 2.91
N SER A 257 -0.60 -11.92 3.02
CA SER A 257 -1.57 -10.81 2.97
C SER A 257 -2.25 -10.67 1.61
N SER A 258 -1.49 -10.81 0.52
CA SER A 258 -2.06 -10.73 -0.82
C SER A 258 -2.97 -11.92 -1.14
N ALA A 259 -2.61 -13.14 -0.71
CA ALA A 259 -3.45 -14.34 -0.87
C ALA A 259 -4.76 -14.21 -0.08
N ALA A 260 -4.68 -13.88 1.20
CA ALA A 260 -5.85 -13.71 2.06
C ALA A 260 -6.80 -12.64 1.51
N GLN A 261 -6.26 -11.50 1.05
CA GLN A 261 -7.09 -10.45 0.49
C GLN A 261 -7.69 -10.79 -0.87
N THR A 262 -6.99 -11.57 -1.70
CA THR A 262 -7.52 -12.07 -2.98
C THR A 262 -8.69 -13.01 -2.74
N LEU A 263 -8.54 -13.97 -1.81
CA LEU A 263 -9.62 -14.88 -1.42
C LEU A 263 -10.81 -14.13 -0.83
N LYS A 264 -10.56 -13.20 0.11
CA LYS A 264 -11.61 -12.35 0.69
C LYS A 264 -12.38 -11.62 -0.41
N GLY A 265 -11.68 -10.97 -1.35
CA GLY A 265 -12.31 -10.24 -2.44
C GLY A 265 -13.18 -11.14 -3.34
N ALA A 266 -12.78 -12.38 -3.58
CA ALA A 266 -13.60 -13.34 -4.34
C ALA A 266 -14.88 -13.72 -3.58
N LEU A 267 -14.77 -14.00 -2.27
CA LEU A 267 -15.91 -14.36 -1.42
C LEU A 267 -16.88 -13.19 -1.25
N THR A 268 -16.38 -11.99 -0.98
CA THR A 268 -17.21 -10.83 -0.69
C THR A 268 -17.82 -10.20 -1.95
N ALA A 269 -17.19 -10.26 -3.12
CA ALA A 269 -17.77 -9.72 -4.34
C ALA A 269 -18.94 -10.57 -4.88
N GLY A 270 -18.97 -11.86 -4.53
CA GLY A 270 -19.85 -12.88 -5.13
C GLY A 270 -19.35 -13.36 -6.51
N PRO A 271 -19.77 -14.56 -6.96
CA PRO A 271 -19.19 -15.23 -8.15
C PRO A 271 -19.22 -14.37 -9.42
N ALA A 272 -20.34 -13.70 -9.70
CA ALA A 272 -20.55 -12.94 -10.94
C ALA A 272 -19.66 -11.67 -11.03
N ARG A 273 -19.49 -10.92 -9.94
CA ARG A 273 -18.67 -9.68 -9.94
C ARG A 273 -17.18 -9.97 -9.83
N ALA A 274 -16.79 -11.05 -9.15
CA ALA A 274 -15.40 -11.52 -9.08
C ALA A 274 -14.88 -11.89 -10.48
N VAL A 275 -15.67 -12.63 -11.27
CA VAL A 275 -15.34 -13.00 -12.66
C VAL A 275 -15.24 -11.76 -13.56
N GLY A 276 -16.17 -10.79 -13.44
CA GLY A 276 -16.12 -9.56 -14.23
C GLY A 276 -14.90 -8.67 -13.94
N TYR A 277 -14.46 -8.59 -12.68
CA TYR A 277 -13.23 -7.87 -12.31
C TYR A 277 -11.97 -8.61 -12.77
N ALA A 278 -11.90 -9.92 -12.59
CA ALA A 278 -10.81 -10.76 -13.08
C ALA A 278 -10.66 -10.65 -14.60
N ARG A 279 -11.77 -10.71 -15.36
CA ARG A 279 -11.80 -10.54 -16.81
C ARG A 279 -11.26 -9.17 -17.26
N ARG A 280 -11.65 -8.08 -16.59
CA ARG A 280 -11.11 -6.72 -16.87
C ARG A 280 -9.62 -6.60 -16.58
N LYS A 281 -9.09 -7.32 -15.59
CA LYS A 281 -7.65 -7.37 -15.31
C LYS A 281 -6.89 -8.23 -16.34
N LEU A 282 -7.45 -9.36 -16.77
CA LEU A 282 -6.85 -10.22 -17.79
C LEU A 282 -6.76 -9.51 -19.15
N LEU A 283 -7.80 -8.77 -19.54
CA LEU A 283 -7.80 -7.93 -20.75
C LEU A 283 -6.76 -6.80 -20.71
N LYS A 284 -6.31 -6.40 -19.52
CA LYS A 284 -5.24 -5.40 -19.33
C LYS A 284 -3.84 -6.02 -19.49
N GLY A 285 -3.70 -7.34 -19.30
CA GLY A 285 -2.44 -8.07 -19.45
C GLY A 285 -2.14 -8.51 -20.88
N SER A 286 -3.15 -8.56 -21.76
CA SER A 286 -3.04 -9.02 -23.16
C SER A 286 -2.63 -7.93 -24.16
N GLY A 287 -2.30 -6.72 -23.70
CA GLY A 287 -2.06 -5.53 -24.53
C GLY A 287 -0.60 -5.16 -24.74
N TYR A 288 0.34 -6.12 -24.75
CA TYR A 288 1.71 -5.86 -25.19
C TYR A 288 1.90 -6.44 -26.60
N PRO A 289 2.19 -5.63 -27.63
CA PRO A 289 2.77 -6.18 -28.85
C PRO A 289 4.17 -6.71 -28.50
N SER A 290 4.45 -7.90 -29.04
CA SER A 290 5.78 -8.51 -29.13
C SER A 290 6.81 -7.54 -29.70
#